data_AF-A0A9F7TJ63-F1
#
_entry.id   AF-A0A9F7TJ63-F1
#
_cell.length_a   1.000
_cell.length_b   1.000
_cell.length_c   1.000
_cell.angle_alpha   90.00
_cell.angle_beta   90.00
_cell.angle_gamma   90.00
#
_symmetry.space_group_name_H-M   'P 1'
#
loop_
_entity.id
_entity.type
_entity.pdbx_description
1 polymer ?
#
loop_
_entity_poly.entity_id
_entity_poly.type
_entity_poly.pdbx_seq_one_letter_code
_entity_poly.pdbx_strand_id
1 'polypeptide(L)'
;MCLKFSLDLVHKLLKSDTLQTRGESFTSKLQYQQSATENVFMTFQLDCPKLLKLTGLPGRLIVSLFEHSSVVEHVKSPAGQTSPDIHAVAKEIAPINGVDLLKIHNILLEKWLCTPGQTNGKAQIIERLLVPVFVTTGPPVPGLCD
;
A
#
# COMPACT_ATOMS: atom_id res chain seq x y z
N MET A 1 -51.13 -3.81 11.81
CA MET A 1 -50.14 -3.46 12.85
C MET A 1 -48.70 -3.35 12.33
N CYS A 2 -48.30 -4.00 11.23
CA CYS A 2 -46.90 -3.97 10.76
C CYS A 2 -46.37 -2.59 10.32
N LEU A 3 -47.22 -1.72 9.76
CA LEU A 3 -46.82 -0.38 9.28
C LEU A 3 -46.37 0.56 10.40
N LYS A 4 -46.93 0.43 11.61
CA LYS A 4 -46.57 1.28 12.75
C LYS A 4 -45.18 0.89 13.26
N PHE A 5 -44.89 -0.41 13.32
CA PHE A 5 -43.60 -0.94 13.75
C PHE A 5 -42.48 -0.57 12.77
N SER A 6 -42.70 -0.69 11.46
CA SER A 6 -41.72 -0.27 10.46
C SER A 6 -41.48 1.23 10.48
N LEU A 7 -42.53 2.05 10.68
CA LEU A 7 -42.38 3.50 10.80
C LEU A 7 -41.60 3.88 12.07
N ASP A 8 -41.91 3.29 13.22
CA ASP A 8 -41.20 3.52 14.49
C ASP A 8 -39.73 3.07 14.41
N LEU A 9 -39.44 1.96 13.72
CA LEU A 9 -38.08 1.47 13.52
C LEU A 9 -37.28 2.41 12.62
N VAL A 10 -37.85 2.88 11.51
CA VAL A 10 -37.22 3.88 10.64
C VAL A 10 -37.01 5.19 11.38
N HIS A 11 -37.98 5.64 12.17
CA HIS A 11 -37.86 6.87 12.96
C HIS A 11 -36.75 6.75 14.02
N LYS A 12 -36.62 5.60 14.69
CA LYS A 12 -35.55 5.36 15.66
C LYS A 12 -34.18 5.26 15.00
N LEU A 13 -34.07 4.63 13.83
CA LEU A 13 -32.82 4.52 13.08
C LEU A 13 -32.38 5.88 12.53
N LEU A 14 -33.32 6.66 11.97
CA LEU A 14 -33.07 7.99 11.42
C LEU A 14 -32.71 9.00 12.52
N LYS A 15 -33.31 8.86 13.71
CA LYS A 15 -33.01 9.70 14.89
C LYS A 15 -31.74 9.26 15.63
N SER A 16 -31.19 8.10 15.30
CA SER A 16 -29.90 7.67 15.83
C SER A 16 -28.77 8.36 15.06
N ASP A 17 -28.34 9.52 15.56
CA ASP A 17 -27.14 10.25 15.09
C ASP A 17 -25.94 9.32 14.93
N THR A 18 -25.89 8.22 15.66
CA THR A 18 -24.87 7.17 15.61
C THR A 18 -24.70 6.48 14.26
N LEU A 19 -25.71 6.45 13.39
CA LEU A 19 -25.57 5.87 12.04
C LEU A 19 -25.17 6.93 11.02
N GLN A 20 -25.68 8.15 11.17
CA GLN A 20 -25.36 9.26 10.29
C GLN A 20 -23.93 9.78 10.54
N THR A 21 -23.58 10.14 11.77
CA THR A 21 -22.21 10.56 12.13
C THR A 21 -21.15 9.48 11.87
N ARG A 22 -21.50 8.21 12.08
CA ARG A 22 -20.62 7.08 11.77
C ARG A 22 -20.47 6.89 10.26
N GLY A 23 -21.56 6.98 9.50
CA GLY A 23 -21.53 6.93 8.03
C GLY A 23 -20.72 8.08 7.42
N GLU A 24 -20.90 9.29 7.92
CA GLU A 24 -20.16 10.50 7.54
C GLU A 24 -18.68 10.43 7.93
N SER A 25 -18.36 9.86 9.09
CA SER A 25 -16.97 9.61 9.51
C SER A 25 -16.30 8.55 8.63
N PHE A 26 -17.03 7.52 8.20
CA PHE A 26 -16.48 6.51 7.29
C PHE A 26 -16.29 7.03 5.88
N THR A 27 -17.23 7.82 5.34
CA THR A 27 -17.09 8.41 3.99
C THR A 27 -15.99 9.46 3.97
N SER A 28 -15.90 10.33 4.98
CA SER A 28 -14.82 11.32 5.10
C SER A 28 -13.45 10.65 5.24
N LYS A 29 -13.34 9.57 6.04
CA LYS A 29 -12.10 8.79 6.15
C LYS A 29 -11.71 8.15 4.82
N LEU A 30 -12.65 7.51 4.13
CA LEU A 30 -12.39 6.85 2.85
C LEU A 30 -11.96 7.86 1.77
N GLN A 31 -12.66 9.00 1.68
CA GLN A 31 -12.32 10.07 0.75
C GLN A 31 -10.93 10.64 1.05
N TYR A 32 -10.61 10.89 2.33
CA TYR A 32 -9.28 11.32 2.73
C TYR A 32 -8.20 10.32 2.31
N GLN A 33 -8.40 9.01 2.55
CA GLN A 33 -7.44 7.98 2.18
C GLN A 33 -7.22 7.91 0.66
N GLN A 34 -8.30 8.01 -0.13
CA GLN A 34 -8.21 8.06 -1.60
C GLN A 34 -7.42 9.28 -2.06
N SER A 35 -7.82 10.49 -1.64
CA SER A 35 -7.13 11.72 -2.05
C SER A 35 -5.68 11.79 -1.59
N ALA A 36 -5.38 11.34 -0.36
CA ALA A 36 -4.01 11.28 0.15
C ALA A 36 -3.15 10.31 -0.67
N THR A 37 -3.69 9.14 -1.01
CA THR A 37 -3.00 8.15 -1.85
C THR A 37 -2.75 8.67 -3.27
N GLU A 38 -3.75 9.34 -3.88
CA GLU A 38 -3.60 9.98 -5.20
C GLU A 38 -2.54 11.08 -5.19
N ASN A 39 -2.48 11.89 -4.13
CA ASN A 39 -1.46 12.92 -3.98
C ASN A 39 -0.04 12.34 -3.90
N VAL A 40 0.14 11.19 -3.23
CA VAL A 40 1.41 10.46 -3.26
C VAL A 40 1.74 10.06 -4.69
N PHE A 41 0.81 9.49 -5.46
CA PHE A 41 1.11 9.14 -6.86
C PHE A 41 1.51 10.33 -7.73
N MET A 42 0.85 11.48 -7.58
CA MET A 42 1.22 12.70 -8.31
C MET A 42 2.65 13.14 -7.97
N THR A 43 3.01 13.10 -6.68
CA THR A 43 4.34 13.48 -6.18
C THR A 43 5.44 12.60 -6.76
N PHE A 44 5.17 11.30 -6.91
CA PHE A 44 6.12 10.34 -7.46
C PHE A 44 5.92 10.06 -8.96
N GLN A 45 5.07 10.83 -9.66
CA GLN A 45 4.80 10.66 -11.10
C GLN A 45 4.36 9.21 -11.47
N LEU A 46 3.51 8.63 -10.62
CA LEU A 46 2.96 7.26 -10.73
C LEU A 46 1.43 7.25 -10.93
N ASP A 47 0.84 8.34 -11.40
CA ASP A 47 -0.59 8.57 -11.59
C ASP A 47 -1.23 7.75 -12.75
N CYS A 48 -0.63 6.61 -13.09
CA CYS A 48 -1.16 5.77 -14.15
C CYS A 48 -2.56 5.20 -13.79
N PRO A 49 -3.48 5.10 -14.76
CA PRO A 49 -4.85 4.62 -14.52
C PRO A 49 -4.93 3.23 -13.90
N LYS A 50 -3.88 2.41 -14.07
CA LYS A 50 -3.79 1.07 -13.48
C LYS A 50 -3.66 1.12 -11.95
N LEU A 51 -2.83 2.03 -11.41
CA LEU A 51 -2.64 2.19 -9.97
C LEU A 51 -3.79 2.97 -9.33
N LEU A 52 -4.32 3.99 -10.01
CA LEU A 52 -5.48 4.76 -9.54
C LEU A 52 -6.72 3.89 -9.32
N LYS A 53 -6.94 2.86 -10.15
CA LYS A 53 -8.04 1.89 -9.97
C LYS A 53 -7.91 1.01 -8.71
N LEU A 54 -6.74 0.99 -8.09
CA LEU A 54 -6.45 0.17 -6.91
C LEU A 54 -6.48 0.99 -5.59
N THR A 55 -6.77 2.29 -5.61
CA THR A 55 -6.84 3.13 -4.40
C THR A 55 -7.88 2.65 -3.39
N GLY A 56 -8.95 1.98 -3.85
CA GLY A 56 -9.92 1.30 -2.97
C GLY A 56 -9.50 -0.08 -2.46
N LEU A 57 -8.35 -0.60 -2.89
CA LEU A 57 -7.83 -1.94 -2.57
C LEU A 57 -6.35 -1.83 -2.15
N PRO A 58 -6.05 -1.23 -0.99
CA PRO A 58 -4.70 -0.77 -0.66
C PRO A 58 -3.68 -1.92 -0.55
N GLY A 59 -4.07 -3.11 -0.08
CA GLY A 59 -3.17 -4.27 -0.11
C GLY A 59 -2.77 -4.71 -1.53
N ARG A 60 -3.72 -4.73 -2.46
CA ARG A 60 -3.46 -5.05 -3.88
C ARG A 60 -2.67 -3.95 -4.58
N LEU A 61 -2.89 -2.71 -4.18
CA LEU A 61 -2.15 -1.56 -4.67
C LEU A 61 -0.66 -1.69 -4.34
N ILE A 62 -0.33 -1.92 -3.07
CA ILE A 62 1.07 -2.10 -2.65
C ILE A 62 1.72 -3.29 -3.34
N VAL A 63 1.01 -4.42 -3.48
CA VAL A 63 1.51 -5.57 -4.28
C VAL A 63 1.81 -5.16 -5.73
N SER A 64 0.90 -4.41 -6.37
CA SER A 64 1.06 -3.99 -7.77
C SER A 64 2.21 -3.00 -7.96
N LEU A 65 2.52 -2.19 -6.94
CA LEU A 65 3.70 -1.33 -6.94
C LEU A 65 4.99 -2.16 -6.99
N PHE A 66 5.13 -3.18 -6.13
CA PHE A 66 6.31 -4.05 -6.12
C PHE A 66 6.43 -4.97 -7.34
N GLU A 67 5.32 -5.26 -8.02
CA GLU A 67 5.31 -6.04 -9.26
C GLU A 67 5.51 -5.18 -10.51
N HIS A 68 5.68 -3.87 -10.37
CA HIS A 68 5.87 -2.97 -11.50
C HIS A 68 7.20 -3.26 -12.23
N SER A 69 7.19 -3.22 -13.56
CA SER A 69 8.37 -3.58 -14.37
C SER A 69 9.57 -2.67 -14.13
N SER A 70 9.35 -1.41 -13.73
CA SER A 70 10.42 -0.46 -13.37
C SER A 70 11.30 -0.97 -12.22
N VAL A 71 10.77 -1.82 -11.34
CA VAL A 71 11.52 -2.45 -10.24
C VAL A 71 12.60 -3.37 -10.79
N VAL A 72 12.28 -4.13 -11.84
CA VAL A 72 13.20 -5.06 -12.52
C VAL A 72 14.23 -4.27 -13.33
N GLU A 73 13.80 -3.18 -13.98
CA GLU A 73 14.65 -2.35 -14.84
C GLU A 73 15.70 -1.57 -14.03
N HIS A 74 15.33 -1.03 -12.87
CA HIS A 74 16.26 -0.33 -11.98
C HIS A 74 17.35 -1.25 -11.43
N VAL A 75 17.02 -2.51 -11.12
CA VAL A 75 18.01 -3.51 -10.68
C VAL A 75 19.00 -3.84 -11.78
N LYS A 76 18.57 -3.84 -13.05
CA LYS A 76 19.40 -4.16 -14.22
C LYS A 76 20.24 -2.99 -14.72
N SER A 77 19.74 -1.76 -14.60
CA SER A 77 20.42 -0.54 -15.06
C SER A 77 20.29 0.60 -14.05
N PRO A 78 21.13 0.61 -12.99
CA PRO A 78 21.08 1.65 -11.96
C PRO A 78 21.57 3.03 -12.46
N ALA A 79 22.22 3.10 -13.62
CA ALA A 79 22.76 4.34 -14.17
C ALA A 79 21.73 5.04 -15.09
N GLY A 80 21.21 6.19 -14.63
CA GLY A 80 20.58 7.19 -15.49
C GLY A 80 19.05 7.18 -15.58
N GLN A 81 18.34 6.31 -14.86
CA GLN A 81 16.88 6.29 -14.89
C GLN A 81 16.29 6.89 -13.60
N THR A 82 15.63 8.04 -13.72
CA THR A 82 14.81 8.68 -12.67
C THR A 82 13.51 7.91 -12.45
N SER A 83 13.59 6.60 -12.23
CA SER A 83 12.42 5.82 -11.84
C SER A 83 12.02 6.19 -10.41
N PRO A 84 10.73 6.39 -10.13
CA PRO A 84 10.28 6.70 -8.79
C PRO A 84 10.62 5.56 -7.83
N ASP A 85 11.10 5.92 -6.64
CA ASP A 85 11.42 4.97 -5.59
C ASP A 85 10.13 4.30 -5.08
N ILE A 86 9.87 3.11 -5.61
CA ILE A 86 8.70 2.30 -5.27
C ILE A 86 8.64 1.98 -3.77
N HIS A 87 9.79 1.90 -3.09
CA HIS A 87 9.83 1.69 -1.64
C HIS A 87 9.37 2.94 -0.89
N ALA A 88 9.83 4.12 -1.31
CA ALA A 88 9.35 5.38 -0.75
C ALA A 88 7.84 5.53 -0.93
N VAL A 89 7.32 5.22 -2.14
CA VAL A 89 5.89 5.27 -2.44
C VAL A 89 5.10 4.31 -1.54
N ALA A 90 5.54 3.06 -1.41
CA ALA A 90 4.86 2.08 -0.57
C ALA A 90 4.90 2.47 0.92
N LYS A 91 6.01 3.07 1.37
CA LYS A 91 6.20 3.55 2.75
C LYS A 91 5.28 4.71 3.10
N GLU A 92 4.98 5.59 2.14
CA GLU A 92 4.03 6.69 2.31
C GLU A 92 2.57 6.20 2.28
N ILE A 93 2.22 5.26 1.39
CA ILE A 93 0.83 4.79 1.20
C ILE A 93 0.36 3.85 2.32
N ALA A 94 1.25 3.01 2.84
CA ALA A 94 0.91 2.02 3.85
C ALA A 94 0.28 2.60 5.13
N PRO A 95 0.85 3.63 5.80
CA PRO A 95 0.25 4.22 6.99
C PRO A 95 -1.07 4.94 6.70
N ILE A 96 -1.18 5.60 5.53
CA ILE A 96 -2.43 6.25 5.09
C ILE A 96 -3.58 5.23 5.06
N ASN A 97 -3.30 4.02 4.59
CA ASN A 97 -4.31 2.99 4.37
C ASN A 97 -4.38 1.92 5.47
N GLY A 98 -3.56 2.00 6.51
CA GLY A 98 -3.50 1.00 7.58
C GLY A 98 -3.04 -0.38 7.09
N VAL A 99 -2.12 -0.41 6.11
CA VAL A 99 -1.57 -1.64 5.54
C VAL A 99 -0.26 -1.99 6.23
N ASP A 100 -0.11 -3.25 6.61
CA ASP A 100 1.15 -3.79 7.12
C ASP A 100 2.08 -4.18 5.94
N LEU A 101 3.15 -3.41 5.75
CA LEU A 101 4.14 -3.67 4.71
C LEU A 101 4.90 -4.98 4.93
N LEU A 102 5.21 -5.34 6.17
CA LEU A 102 5.94 -6.60 6.47
C LEU A 102 5.10 -7.80 6.05
N LYS A 103 3.79 -7.75 6.31
CA LYS A 103 2.86 -8.78 5.86
C LYS A 103 2.84 -8.91 4.33
N ILE A 104 2.85 -7.80 3.61
CA ILE A 104 2.89 -7.82 2.13
C ILE A 104 4.23 -8.34 1.62
N HIS A 105 5.35 -7.90 2.21
CA HIS A 105 6.68 -8.41 1.88
C HIS A 105 6.76 -9.92 2.06
N ASN A 106 6.24 -10.47 3.16
CA ASN A 106 6.21 -11.91 3.39
C ASN A 106 5.40 -12.66 2.33
N ILE A 107 4.22 -12.14 1.95
CA ILE A 107 3.41 -12.73 0.86
C ILE A 107 4.17 -12.70 -0.47
N LEU A 108 4.85 -11.60 -0.78
CA LEU A 108 5.64 -11.47 -2.01
C LEU A 108 6.85 -12.42 -2.01
N LEU A 109 7.54 -12.55 -0.87
CA LEU A 109 8.64 -13.48 -0.67
C LEU A 109 8.17 -14.93 -0.87
N GLU A 110 7.11 -15.35 -0.20
CA GLU A 110 6.54 -16.69 -0.39
C GLU A 110 6.19 -16.94 -1.87
N LYS A 111 5.53 -15.98 -2.52
CA LYS A 111 5.19 -16.07 -3.95
C LYS A 111 6.43 -16.25 -4.82
N TRP A 112 7.48 -15.47 -4.58
CA TRP A 112 8.68 -15.48 -5.42
C TRP A 112 9.58 -16.69 -5.16
N LEU A 113 9.67 -17.15 -3.91
CA LEU A 113 10.43 -18.34 -3.53
C LEU A 113 9.76 -19.64 -4.00
N CYS A 114 8.42 -19.71 -3.95
CA CYS A 114 7.65 -20.90 -4.32
C CYS A 114 7.37 -21.03 -5.82
N THR A 115 7.98 -20.20 -6.69
CA THR A 115 7.80 -20.27 -8.15
C THR A 115 9.09 -20.76 -8.83
N PRO A 116 9.27 -22.08 -9.11
CA PRO A 116 10.56 -22.68 -9.47
C PRO A 116 11.08 -22.38 -10.91
N GLY A 117 10.55 -21.38 -11.61
CA GLY A 117 10.84 -21.13 -13.03
C GLY A 117 11.15 -19.69 -13.45
N GLN A 118 11.24 -18.74 -12.50
CA GLN A 118 11.51 -17.31 -12.79
C GLN A 118 12.76 -16.77 -12.07
N THR A 119 13.68 -17.66 -11.70
CA THR A 119 14.79 -17.39 -10.75
C THR A 119 15.94 -16.58 -11.33
N ASN A 120 16.08 -16.47 -12.65
CA ASN A 120 17.20 -15.78 -13.30
C ASN A 120 17.10 -14.24 -13.29
N GLY A 121 15.90 -13.66 -13.18
CA GLY A 121 15.70 -12.21 -13.07
C GLY A 121 15.18 -11.73 -11.71
N LYS A 122 14.44 -12.57 -10.98
CA LYS A 122 13.76 -12.20 -9.73
C LYS A 122 14.57 -12.51 -8.45
N ALA A 123 15.56 -13.40 -8.52
CA ALA A 123 16.46 -13.63 -7.38
C ALA A 123 17.29 -12.37 -7.03
N GLN A 124 17.73 -11.61 -8.05
CA GLN A 124 18.42 -10.33 -7.84
C GLN A 124 17.50 -9.23 -7.28
N ILE A 125 16.19 -9.32 -7.56
CA ILE A 125 15.15 -8.42 -7.02
C ILE A 125 14.96 -8.72 -5.53
N ILE A 126 14.92 -9.99 -5.14
CA ILE A 126 14.86 -10.40 -3.72
C ILE A 126 16.08 -9.86 -2.95
N GLU A 127 17.29 -10.03 -3.48
CA GLU A 127 18.53 -9.55 -2.83
C GLU A 127 18.64 -8.02 -2.77
N ARG A 128 18.18 -7.26 -3.79
CA ARG A 128 18.38 -5.80 -3.81
C ARG A 128 17.21 -4.99 -3.24
N LEU A 129 15.99 -5.50 -3.28
CA LEU A 129 14.79 -4.76 -2.86
C LEU A 129 14.31 -5.14 -1.46
N LEU A 130 14.70 -6.31 -0.92
CA LEU A 130 14.29 -6.75 0.43
C LEU A 130 15.42 -6.78 1.46
N VAL A 131 16.69 -6.90 1.06
CA VAL A 131 17.83 -6.89 2.02
C VAL A 131 17.96 -5.58 2.80
N PRO A 132 17.72 -4.38 2.24
CA PRO A 132 17.78 -3.15 3.04
C PRO A 132 16.72 -3.09 4.14
N VAL A 133 15.60 -3.81 3.98
CA VAL A 133 14.52 -3.89 4.97
C VAL A 133 14.89 -4.81 6.14
N PHE A 134 15.64 -5.88 5.89
CA PHE A 134 16.11 -6.78 6.95
C PHE A 134 17.37 -6.26 7.68
N VAL A 135 18.21 -5.44 7.03
CA VAL A 135 19.45 -4.91 7.63
C VAL A 135 19.21 -3.69 8.54
N THR A 136 18.08 -2.97 8.41
CA THR A 136 17.83 -1.72 9.16
C THR A 136 17.25 -1.91 10.57
N THR A 137 17.12 -3.14 11.07
CA THR A 137 16.67 -3.41 12.46
C THR A 137 17.78 -3.88 13.40
N GLY A 138 19.03 -3.87 12.97
CA GLY A 138 20.16 -4.03 13.90
C GLY A 138 20.25 -2.81 14.84
N PRO A 139 20.44 -2.99 16.16
CA PRO A 139 20.70 -1.86 17.05
C PRO A 139 21.91 -1.07 16.52
N PRO A 140 21.94 0.26 16.69
CA PRO A 140 23.09 1.05 16.25
C PRO A 140 24.34 0.51 16.92
N VAL A 141 25.30 0.06 16.12
CA VAL A 141 26.63 -0.32 16.62
C VAL A 141 27.25 0.96 17.20
N PRO A 142 27.53 1.02 18.51
CA PRO A 142 28.20 2.16 19.09
C PRO A 142 29.65 2.12 18.64
N GLY A 143 30.07 3.14 17.91
CA GLY A 143 31.48 3.37 17.58
C GLY A 143 31.86 2.97 16.18
N LEU A 144 31.77 3.93 15.27
CA LEU A 144 32.85 4.14 14.31
C LEU A 144 32.93 5.64 13.99
N CYS A 145 33.75 6.33 14.79
CA CYS A 145 34.44 7.53 14.34
C CYS A 145 35.60 7.06 13.46
N ASP A 146 35.60 7.47 12.19
CA ASP A 146 36.53 8.45 11.63
C ASP A 146 35.98 8.93 10.27
#